data_AF-A0A2I4H3A7-F1
#
_entry.id   AF-A0A2I4H3A7-F1
#
_cell.length_a   1.000
_cell.length_b   1.000
_cell.length_c   1.000
_cell.angle_alpha   90.00
_cell.angle_beta   90.00
_cell.angle_gamma   90.00
#
_symmetry.space_group_name_H-M   'P 1'
#
loop_
_entity.id
_entity.type
_entity.pdbx_description
1 polymer ?
#
loop_
_entity_poly.entity_id
_entity_poly.type
_entity_poly.pdbx_seq_one_letter_code
_entity_poly.pdbx_strand_id
1 'polypeptide(L)' 'MGLIKSTFSFMMGTVVGIYVAQNYAVPNIKKLAGTGLLIARHIEETYRKPKKRDEDD' A
#
# COMPACT_ATOMS: atom_id res chain seq x y z
N MET A 1 26.22 -1.16 -22.18
CA MET A 1 24.82 -1.64 -22.32
C MET A 1 23.98 -0.44 -22.73
N GLY A 2 23.26 -0.50 -23.85
CA GLY A 2 22.52 0.66 -24.39
C GLY A 2 21.28 1.02 -23.56
N LEU A 3 20.78 2.25 -23.74
CA LEU A 3 19.60 2.78 -23.06
C LEU A 3 18.39 1.83 -23.15
N ILE A 4 18.14 1.25 -24.32
CA ILE A 4 17.05 0.30 -24.57
C ILE A 4 17.16 -0.93 -23.67
N LYS A 5 18.36 -1.51 -23.53
CA LYS A 5 18.59 -2.67 -22.66
C LYS A 5 18.43 -2.32 -21.19
N SER A 6 18.78 -1.08 -20.80
CA SER A 6 18.66 -0.59 -19.43
C SER A 6 17.21 -0.28 -19.02
N THR A 7 16.39 0.24 -19.95
CA THR A 7 15.00 0.66 -19.67
C THR A 7 13.95 -0.36 -20.07
N PHE A 8 14.33 -1.48 -20.69
CA PHE A 8 13.41 -2.50 -21.17
C PHE A 8 12.40 -2.95 -20.11
N SER A 9 12.87 -3.29 -18.90
CA SER A 9 12.00 -3.74 -17.81
C SER A 9 10.99 -2.68 -17.39
N PHE A 10 11.36 -1.40 -17.45
CA PHE A 10 10.46 -0.28 -17.14
C PHE A 10 9.38 -0.12 -18.21
N MET A 11 9.75 -0.20 -19.50
CA MET A 11 8.79 -0.15 -20.60
C MET A 11 7.83 -1.34 -20.56
N MET A 12 8.37 -2.56 -20.36
CA MET A 12 7.58 -3.78 -20.25
C MET A 12 6.59 -3.71 -19.08
N GLY A 13 7.05 -3.26 -17.91
CA GLY A 13 6.20 -3.07 -16.73
C GLY A 13 5.11 -2.02 -16.96
N THR A 14 5.41 -0.95 -17.70
CA THR A 14 4.43 0.09 -18.05
C THR A 14 3.33 -0.46 -18.96
N VAL A 15 3.69 -1.22 -20.00
CA VAL A 15 2.71 -1.83 -20.92
C VAL A 15 1.79 -2.80 -20.17
N VAL A 16 2.36 -3.67 -19.33
CA VAL A 16 1.58 -4.59 -18.49
C VAL A 16 0.68 -3.82 -17.52
N GLY A 17 1.17 -2.74 -16.91
CA GLY A 17 0.39 -1.88 -16.01
C GLY A 17 -0.82 -1.24 -16.71
N ILE A 18 -0.63 -0.73 -17.94
CA ILE A 18 -1.72 -0.17 -18.75
C ILE A 18 -2.77 -1.26 -19.08
N TYR A 19 -2.32 -2.45 -19.50
CA TYR A 19 -3.22 -3.56 -19.80
C TYR A 19 -4.09 -3.92 -18.59
N VAL A 20 -3.48 -4.05 -17.41
CA VAL A 20 -4.21 -4.34 -16.17
C VAL A 20 -5.20 -3.22 -15.85
N ALA A 21 -4.78 -1.95 -16.00
CA ALA A 21 -5.63 -0.81 -15.71
C ALA A 21 -6.86 -0.68 -16.61
N GLN A 22 -6.77 -1.19 -17.84
CA GLN A 22 -7.86 -1.17 -18.80
C GLN A 22 -8.75 -2.42 -18.73
N ASN A 23 -8.19 -3.59 -18.44
CA ASN A 23 -8.91 -4.87 -18.50
C ASN A 23 -9.46 -5.34 -17.16
N TYR A 24 -9.05 -4.71 -16.06
CA TYR A 24 -9.57 -5.00 -14.72
C TYR A 24 -10.09 -3.74 -14.05
N ALA A 25 -11.11 -3.92 -13.21
CA ALA A 25 -11.60 -2.86 -12.33
C ALA A 25 -10.53 -2.57 -11.26
N VAL A 26 -9.63 -1.62 -11.53
CA VAL A 26 -8.61 -1.22 -10.56
C VAL A 26 -9.28 -0.46 -9.42
N PRO A 27 -9.12 -0.90 -8.17
CA PRO A 27 -9.71 -0.20 -7.04
C PRO A 27 -9.08 1.20 -6.90
N ASN A 28 -9.89 2.15 -6.42
CA ASN A 28 -9.40 3.49 -6.13
C ASN A 28 -8.33 3.41 -5.02
N ILE A 29 -7.07 3.63 -5.38
CA ILE A 29 -5.92 3.47 -4.48
C ILE A 29 -6.02 4.41 -3.28
N LYS A 30 -6.57 5.62 -3.45
CA LYS A 30 -6.80 6.56 -2.33
C LYS A 30 -7.77 5.98 -1.31
N LYS A 31 -8.86 5.37 -1.78
CA LYS A 31 -9.84 4.70 -0.91
C LYS A 31 -9.22 3.48 -0.24
N LEU A 32 -8.46 2.68 -0.99
CA LEU A 32 -7.78 1.49 -0.47
C LEU A 32 -6.76 1.84 0.62
N ALA A 33 -5.95 2.88 0.39
CA ALA A 33 -4.98 3.38 1.38
C ALA A 33 -5.68 3.93 2.63
N GLY A 34 -6.77 4.69 2.47
CA GLY A 34 -7.57 5.18 3.58
C GLY A 34 -8.15 4.04 4.43
N THR A 35 -8.76 3.04 3.79
CA THR A 35 -9.29 1.85 4.49
C THR A 35 -8.16 1.06 5.16
N GLY A 36 -7.02 0.88 4.48
CA GLY A 36 -5.86 0.21 5.03
C GLY A 36 -5.32 0.90 6.28
N LEU A 37 -5.26 2.24 6.28
CA LEU A 37 -4.87 3.01 7.46
C LEU A 37 -5.86 2.83 8.61
N LEU A 38 -7.16 2.86 8.33
CA LEU A 38 -8.19 2.64 9.36
C LEU A 38 -8.09 1.23 9.97
N ILE A 39 -7.92 0.20 9.15
CA ILE A 39 -7.72 -1.18 9.63
C ILE A 39 -6.44 -1.28 10.45
N ALA A 40 -5.34 -0.66 10.00
CA ALA A 40 -4.09 -0.64 10.73
C ALA A 40 -4.24 0.02 12.11
N ARG A 41 -4.98 1.14 12.21
CA ARG A 41 -5.31 1.78 13.49
C ARG A 41 -6.16 0.90 14.38
N HIS A 42 -7.16 0.21 13.82
CA HIS A 42 -8.01 -0.68 14.60
C HIS A 42 -7.21 -1.86 15.17
N ILE A 43 -6.30 -2.44 14.38
CA ILE A 43 -5.36 -3.47 14.84
C ILE A 43 -4.43 -2.89 15.91
N GLU A 44 -3.84 -1.71 15.66
CA GLU A 44 -2.99 -1.02 16.63
C GLU A 44 -3.71 -0.85 17.96
N GLU A 45 -4.92 -0.27 17.97
CA GLU A 45 -5.72 -0.04 19.17
C GLU A 45 -6.12 -1.34 19.89
N THR A 46 -6.50 -2.38 19.13
CA THR A 46 -6.91 -3.67 19.68
C THR A 46 -5.76 -4.38 20.40
N TYR A 47 -4.54 -4.30 19.85
CA TYR A 47 -3.37 -4.99 20.38
C TYR A 47 -2.41 -4.09 21.17
N ARG A 48 -2.70 -2.79 21.26
CA ARG A 48 -1.91 -1.85 22.06
C ARG A 48 -2.02 -2.26 23.52
N LYS A 49 -0.87 -2.50 24.15
CA LYS A 49 -0.79 -2.77 25.59
C LYS A 49 -1.45 -1.60 26.34
N PRO A 50 -2.34 -1.86 27.31
CA PRO A 50 -2.91 -0.80 28.13
C PRO A 50 -1.77 -0.03 28.80
N LYS A 51 -1.84 1.30 28.76
CA LYS A 51 -0.87 2.16 29.44
C LYS A 51 -0.93 1.80 30.93
N LYS A 52 0.19 1.42 31.54
CA LYS A 52 0.26 1.31 33.00
C LYS A 52 -0.18 2.66 33.54
N ARG A 53 -1.18 2.67 34.43
CA ARG A 53 -1.38 3.82 35.31
C ARG A 53 -0.12 3.86 36.14
N ASP A 54 0.62 4.96 36.08
CA ASP A 54 1.66 5.20 37.07
C ASP A 54 0.96 5.13 38.42
N GLU A 55 1.26 4.09 39.20
CA GLU A 55 0.86 3.96 40.60
C GLU A 55 1.58 5.08 41.34
N ASP A 56 0.96 6.26 41.37
CA ASP A 56 1.22 7.30 42.37
C ASP A 56 0.50 6.85 43.65
N ASP A 57 1.19 6.06 44.48
CA ASP A 57 1.09 6.04 45.96
C ASP A 57 2.26 5.22 46.57
#